data_AF-A0A522TX38-F1
#
_entry.id   AF-A0A522TX38-F1
#
_cell.length_a   1.000
_cell.length_b   1.000
_cell.length_c   1.000
_cell.angle_alpha   90.00
_cell.angle_beta   90.00
_cell.angle_gamma   90.00
#
_symmetry.space_group_name_H-M   'P 1'
#
loop_
_entity.id
_entity.type
_entity.pdbx_description
1 polymer ?
#
loop_
_entity_poly.entity_id
_entity_poly.type
_entity_poly.pdbx_seq_one_letter_code
_entity_poly.pdbx_strand_id
1 'polypeptide(L)'
;MPSHPSSAHSKASLVLISLAEALSHSGSQLEDLFWEERLGQALDKALTARHRRTVEAALDHLLDQHSPAYDVLIEQAETHSESLRLTSDDQDWDALLFSAPCLAWTRYQLPEGRLHEPQAQQLAELLRTTVLAPRARAAMLPELIRFDRLPQSFHEARSWVQAMGSQALGQRDKPAVREVESPADLLADAYFLVGVIVVPRGDALFQWQTAEPDAEARKAITTRWAEGCSQILDTVFTGCRMEYLAPDAYYTSTRQADQAIRPLTLKAAITWLQTAAKLPAADLRCAIVACGEQTIEEYRIGFCTRTSNDVIYGCVWPALSREESALEQSPEGEVDTWDAIAALLRESGIQDIRRLPGLQGLDYCEDCGAPYFPNMLGEMQHPELPEEIDPEPLQLH
;
A
#
# COMPACT_ATOMS: atom_id res chain seq x y z
N MET A 1 36.70 -4.03 -5.64
CA MET A 1 35.72 -3.25 -4.84
C MET A 1 35.95 -1.78 -5.09
N PRO A 2 35.06 -1.08 -5.80
CA PRO A 2 34.98 0.37 -5.70
C PRO A 2 34.20 0.69 -4.42
N SER A 3 34.87 1.34 -3.47
CA SER A 3 34.23 1.96 -2.32
C SER A 3 33.22 3.01 -2.81
N HIS A 4 31.94 2.85 -2.46
CA HIS A 4 30.98 3.94 -2.60
C HIS A 4 31.51 5.18 -1.85
N PRO A 5 31.56 6.37 -2.46
CA PRO A 5 31.96 7.57 -1.76
C PRO A 5 30.94 7.83 -0.65
N SER A 6 31.38 7.94 0.61
CA SER A 6 30.50 8.35 1.71
C SER A 6 29.92 9.72 1.35
N SER A 7 28.63 9.77 1.02
CA SER A 7 27.99 11.05 0.73
C SER A 7 28.05 11.87 2.01
N ALA A 8 28.73 13.02 1.98
CA ALA A 8 28.77 13.89 3.13
C ALA A 8 27.34 14.33 3.45
N HIS A 9 26.78 13.87 4.57
CA HIS A 9 25.42 14.21 4.96
C HIS A 9 25.28 15.74 5.05
N SER A 10 24.18 16.26 4.51
CA SER A 10 23.90 17.69 4.61
C SER A 10 23.77 18.08 6.09
N LYS A 11 24.10 19.33 6.43
CA LYS A 11 23.89 19.86 7.80
C LYS A 11 22.45 19.66 8.27
N ALA A 12 21.47 19.76 7.36
CA ALA A 12 20.07 19.54 7.67
C ALA A 12 19.76 18.08 8.00
N SER A 13 20.34 17.12 7.26
CA SER A 13 20.19 15.69 7.53
C SER A 13 20.77 15.32 8.90
N LEU A 14 21.96 15.85 9.26
CA LEU A 14 22.57 15.64 10.58
C LEU A 14 21.71 16.19 11.72
N VAL A 15 21.01 17.31 11.50
CA VAL A 15 20.08 17.88 12.48
C VAL A 15 18.86 16.96 12.67
N LEU A 16 18.29 16.43 11.58
CA LEU A 16 17.18 15.47 11.68
C LEU A 16 17.58 14.21 12.45
N ILE A 17 18.75 13.64 12.14
CA ILE A 17 19.31 12.47 12.85
C ILE A 17 19.41 12.76 14.35
N SER A 18 20.08 13.85 14.72
CA SER A 18 20.29 14.20 16.13
C SER A 18 18.99 14.46 16.90
N LEU A 19 17.98 15.04 16.25
CA LEU A 19 16.68 15.30 16.89
C LEU A 19 15.86 14.02 17.03
N ALA A 20 15.89 13.12 16.03
CA ALA A 20 15.24 11.82 16.12
C ALA A 20 15.88 10.94 17.20
N GLU A 21 17.21 10.95 17.31
CA GLU A 21 17.92 10.29 18.41
C GLU A 21 17.56 10.90 19.76
N ALA A 22 17.48 12.22 19.89
CA ALA A 22 17.07 12.84 21.16
C ALA A 22 15.65 12.42 21.56
N LEU A 23 14.71 12.40 20.61
CA LEU A 23 13.33 11.95 20.83
C LEU A 23 13.28 10.45 21.18
N SER A 24 14.07 9.59 20.51
CA SER A 24 14.08 8.15 20.79
C SER A 24 14.60 7.80 22.20
N HIS A 25 15.35 8.70 22.83
CA HIS A 25 15.86 8.55 24.20
C HIS A 25 15.03 9.30 25.25
N SER A 26 13.93 9.93 24.84
CA SER A 26 13.04 10.64 25.74
C SER A 26 12.49 9.72 26.83
N GLY A 27 12.50 10.20 28.08
CA GLY A 27 12.05 9.44 29.24
C GLY A 27 10.70 9.88 29.80
N SER A 28 10.06 10.90 29.20
CA SER A 28 8.81 11.46 29.70
C SER A 28 8.03 12.19 28.61
N GLN A 29 6.70 12.26 28.79
CA GLN A 29 5.82 12.97 27.87
C GLN A 29 6.20 14.46 27.67
N LEU A 30 6.77 15.11 28.69
CA LEU A 30 7.21 16.50 28.57
C LEU A 30 8.44 16.63 27.65
N GLU A 31 9.33 15.63 27.68
CA GLU A 31 10.47 15.56 26.77
C GLU A 31 10.01 15.18 25.36
N ASP A 32 9.04 14.25 25.22
CA ASP A 32 8.46 13.86 23.93
C ASP A 32 7.94 15.10 23.19
N LEU A 33 7.02 15.84 23.82
CA LEU A 33 6.43 17.05 23.24
C LEU A 33 7.48 18.09 22.83
N PHE A 34 8.54 18.22 23.63
CA PHE A 34 9.62 19.18 23.36
C PHE A 34 10.48 18.77 22.16
N TRP A 35 10.82 17.48 22.05
CA TRP A 35 11.63 16.98 20.93
C TRP A 35 10.81 16.82 19.66
N GLU A 36 9.55 16.37 19.75
CA GLU A 36 8.58 16.34 18.65
C GLU A 36 8.40 17.72 18.03
N GLU A 37 8.17 18.77 18.84
CA GLU A 37 8.01 20.13 18.31
C GLU A 37 9.26 20.57 17.52
N ARG A 38 10.46 20.27 18.02
CA ARG A 38 11.72 20.65 17.37
C ARG A 38 12.00 19.85 16.11
N LEU A 39 11.77 18.54 16.15
CA LEU A 39 11.91 17.65 15.01
C LEU A 39 10.92 18.04 13.92
N GLY A 40 9.66 18.29 14.28
CA GLY A 40 8.63 18.76 13.37
C GLY A 40 8.99 20.07 12.67
N GLN A 41 9.49 21.06 13.42
CA GLN A 41 9.98 22.31 12.83
C GLN A 41 11.16 22.11 11.86
N ALA A 42 12.03 21.13 12.12
CA ALA A 42 13.14 20.79 11.23
C ALA A 42 12.65 20.06 9.97
N LEU A 43 11.71 19.14 10.12
CA LEU A 43 11.05 18.42 9.03
C LEU A 43 10.28 19.36 8.12
N ASP A 44 9.47 20.27 8.66
CA ASP A 44 8.73 21.28 7.89
C ASP A 44 9.66 22.10 6.98
N LYS A 45 10.84 22.48 7.50
CA LYS A 45 11.86 23.20 6.72
C LYS A 45 12.49 22.29 5.66
N ALA A 46 12.78 21.03 5.98
CA ALA A 46 13.37 20.09 5.04
C ALA A 46 12.40 19.76 3.89
N LEU A 47 11.12 19.52 4.19
CA LEU A 47 10.09 19.15 3.21
C LEU A 47 9.68 20.31 2.29
N THR A 48 9.90 21.55 2.70
CA THR A 48 9.67 22.75 1.88
C THR A 48 10.92 23.21 1.13
N ALA A 49 12.10 22.71 1.49
CA ALA A 49 13.35 23.07 0.85
C ALA A 49 13.46 22.52 -0.58
N ARG A 50 14.28 23.19 -1.42
CA ARG A 50 14.60 22.70 -2.77
C ARG A 50 15.34 21.36 -2.78
N HIS A 51 16.02 21.02 -1.68
CA HIS A 51 16.80 19.79 -1.56
C HIS A 51 15.90 18.63 -1.10
N ARG A 52 15.26 17.97 -2.07
CA ARG A 52 14.24 16.93 -1.84
C ARG A 52 14.73 15.59 -1.27
N ARG A 53 16.02 15.45 -0.94
CA ARG A 53 16.62 14.20 -0.42
C ARG A 53 17.10 14.28 1.02
N THR A 54 16.78 15.38 1.73
CA THR A 54 17.34 15.63 3.05
C THR A 54 16.84 14.65 4.11
N VAL A 55 15.56 14.28 4.04
CA VAL A 55 14.91 13.35 4.98
C VAL A 55 15.33 11.92 4.65
N GLU A 56 15.30 11.55 3.37
CA GLU A 56 15.70 10.26 2.84
C GLU A 56 17.15 9.94 3.22
N ALA A 57 18.08 10.88 3.01
CA ALA A 57 19.47 10.69 3.40
C ALA A 57 19.71 10.58 4.93
N ALA A 58 18.77 11.06 5.75
CA ALA A 58 18.80 10.87 7.20
C ALA A 58 18.25 9.49 7.59
N LEU A 59 17.18 9.04 6.93
CA LEU A 59 16.61 7.70 7.10
C LEU A 59 17.60 6.61 6.67
N ASP A 60 18.24 6.74 5.51
CA ASP A 60 19.26 5.80 5.01
C ASP A 60 20.39 5.63 6.04
N HIS A 61 20.86 6.74 6.63
CA HIS A 61 21.90 6.71 7.65
C HIS A 61 21.47 5.96 8.93
N LEU A 62 20.25 6.22 9.40
CA LEU A 62 19.72 5.57 10.59
C LEU A 62 19.46 4.08 10.35
N LEU A 63 19.03 3.72 9.12
CA LEU A 63 18.82 2.34 8.69
C LEU A 63 20.15 1.56 8.66
N ASP A 64 21.19 2.14 8.03
CA ASP A 64 22.53 1.55 7.96
C ASP A 64 23.15 1.30 9.34
N GLN A 65 22.78 2.11 10.33
CA GLN A 65 23.24 1.98 11.72
C GLN A 65 22.32 1.10 12.58
N HIS A 66 21.22 0.60 12.04
CA HIS A 66 20.17 -0.09 12.79
C HIS A 66 19.71 0.69 14.03
N SER A 67 19.61 2.02 13.89
CA SER A 67 19.26 2.91 14.99
C SER A 67 17.75 2.88 15.26
N PRO A 68 17.30 2.79 16.53
CA PRO A 68 15.87 2.88 16.85
C PRO A 68 15.27 4.26 16.51
N ALA A 69 16.11 5.28 16.32
CA ALA A 69 15.66 6.59 15.86
C ALA A 69 15.14 6.59 14.41
N TYR A 70 15.39 5.52 13.64
CA TYR A 70 14.77 5.34 12.32
C TYR A 70 13.25 5.35 12.41
N ASP A 71 12.68 4.57 13.34
CA ASP A 71 11.23 4.44 13.51
C ASP A 71 10.60 5.77 13.95
N VAL A 72 11.30 6.53 14.78
CA VAL A 72 10.90 7.88 15.18
C VAL A 72 10.93 8.84 13.99
N LEU A 73 12.00 8.85 13.19
CA LEU A 73 12.13 9.79 12.08
C LEU A 73 11.12 9.48 10.97
N ILE A 74 10.88 8.21 10.65
CA ILE A 74 9.93 7.82 9.60
C ILE A 74 8.51 8.21 9.99
N GLU A 75 8.07 7.92 11.22
CA GLU A 75 6.74 8.28 11.72
C GLU A 75 6.51 9.80 11.69
N GLN A 76 7.51 10.57 12.12
CA GLN A 76 7.44 12.03 12.14
C GLN A 76 7.48 12.62 10.72
N ALA A 77 8.27 12.04 9.81
CA ALA A 77 8.29 12.45 8.41
C ALA A 77 6.95 12.20 7.70
N GLU A 78 6.32 11.05 7.96
CA GLU A 78 4.96 10.74 7.49
C GLU A 78 3.95 11.74 8.04
N THR A 79 3.93 11.94 9.35
CA THR A 79 3.04 12.90 10.02
C THR A 79 3.14 14.30 9.41
N HIS A 80 4.36 14.81 9.24
CA HIS A 80 4.60 16.14 8.70
C HIS A 80 4.43 16.25 7.17
N SER A 81 4.26 15.14 6.47
CA SER A 81 4.00 15.16 5.03
C SER A 81 2.54 14.92 4.68
N GLU A 82 1.79 14.15 5.46
CA GLU A 82 0.36 13.94 5.25
C GLU A 82 -0.53 14.91 6.03
N SER A 83 0.01 15.63 7.03
CA SER A 83 -0.74 16.61 7.83
C SER A 83 -0.12 18.00 7.84
N LEU A 84 -0.96 19.04 7.73
CA LEU A 84 -0.51 20.44 7.73
C LEU A 84 -1.45 21.36 8.50
N ARG A 85 -0.89 22.46 9.00
CA ARG A 85 -1.67 23.63 9.42
C ARG A 85 -1.77 24.62 8.28
N LEU A 86 -2.99 25.01 7.93
CA LEU A 86 -3.29 26.00 6.91
C LEU A 86 -3.93 27.22 7.57
N THR A 87 -3.70 28.41 7.04
CA THR A 87 -4.37 29.63 7.49
C THR A 87 -5.15 30.22 6.32
N SER A 88 -6.46 30.44 6.51
CA SER A 88 -7.36 31.07 5.54
C SER A 88 -8.40 31.91 6.29
N ASP A 89 -8.64 33.13 5.81
CA ASP A 89 -9.60 34.08 6.39
C ASP A 89 -9.41 34.29 7.91
N ASP A 90 -8.16 34.50 8.35
CA ASP A 90 -7.75 34.66 9.76
C ASP A 90 -8.10 33.48 10.69
N GLN A 91 -8.40 32.32 10.11
CA GLN A 91 -8.66 31.08 10.83
C GLN A 91 -7.60 30.03 10.52
N ASP A 92 -7.13 29.35 11.57
CA ASP A 92 -6.26 28.18 11.47
C ASP A 92 -7.08 26.90 11.22
N TRP A 93 -6.58 26.07 10.31
CA TRP A 93 -7.16 24.80 9.91
C TRP A 93 -6.13 23.68 10.05
N ASP A 94 -6.55 22.53 10.55
CA ASP A 94 -5.78 21.29 10.45
C ASP A 94 -6.23 20.54 9.18
N ALA A 95 -5.26 20.11 8.38
CA ALA A 95 -5.46 19.40 7.12
C ALA A 95 -4.82 18.01 7.19
N LEU A 96 -5.51 16.98 6.71
CA LEU A 96 -5.03 15.60 6.63
C LEU A 96 -5.27 15.03 5.22
N LEU A 97 -4.21 14.57 4.57
CA LEU A 97 -4.31 13.70 3.39
C LEU A 97 -4.81 12.33 3.82
N PHE A 98 -5.86 11.87 3.15
CA PHE A 98 -6.45 10.57 3.40
C PHE A 98 -6.51 9.77 2.10
N SER A 99 -6.60 8.45 2.23
CA SER A 99 -7.02 7.60 1.13
C SER A 99 -8.09 6.60 1.57
N ALA A 100 -8.92 6.16 0.65
CA ALA A 100 -9.90 5.10 0.83
C ALA A 100 -9.70 4.04 -0.26
N PRO A 101 -9.01 2.93 0.06
CA PRO A 101 -8.70 1.87 -0.89
C PRO A 101 -9.94 1.11 -1.36
N CYS A 102 -9.94 0.75 -2.64
CA CYS A 102 -10.90 -0.09 -3.35
C CYS A 102 -10.09 -1.21 -4.01
N LEU A 103 -10.12 -2.40 -3.44
CA LEU A 103 -9.38 -3.56 -3.92
C LEU A 103 -10.24 -4.27 -4.96
N ALA A 104 -9.70 -4.46 -6.16
CA ALA A 104 -10.38 -5.15 -7.24
C ALA A 104 -9.63 -6.43 -7.56
N TRP A 105 -10.37 -7.52 -7.78
CA TRP A 105 -9.81 -8.71 -8.39
C TRP A 105 -10.81 -9.41 -9.30
N THR A 106 -10.29 -10.09 -10.31
CA THR A 106 -11.09 -10.65 -11.40
C THR A 106 -10.38 -11.85 -12.02
N ARG A 107 -11.07 -12.52 -12.94
CA ARG A 107 -10.53 -13.58 -13.80
C ARG A 107 -10.18 -13.07 -15.21
N TYR A 108 -10.43 -11.80 -15.48
CA TYR A 108 -10.18 -11.12 -16.75
C TYR A 108 -9.26 -9.92 -16.52
N GLN A 109 -9.01 -9.13 -17.56
CA GLN A 109 -8.31 -7.86 -17.38
C GLN A 109 -9.10 -6.89 -16.50
N LEU A 110 -8.41 -6.24 -15.56
CA LEU A 110 -9.00 -5.20 -14.74
C LEU A 110 -9.37 -3.95 -15.56
N PRO A 111 -10.53 -3.33 -15.30
CA PRO A 111 -10.87 -2.02 -15.85
C PRO A 111 -9.90 -0.94 -15.37
N GLU A 112 -9.74 0.14 -16.15
CA GLU A 112 -8.90 1.28 -15.74
C GLU A 112 -9.45 2.05 -14.51
N GLY A 113 -10.69 1.80 -14.10
CA GLY A 113 -11.28 2.47 -12.94
C GLY A 113 -11.71 3.92 -13.21
N ARG A 114 -12.00 4.29 -14.46
CA ARG A 114 -12.42 5.66 -14.82
C ARG A 114 -13.78 6.00 -14.21
N LEU A 115 -13.83 7.12 -13.48
CA LEU A 115 -15.06 7.65 -12.91
C LEU A 115 -15.71 8.66 -13.87
N HIS A 116 -17.04 8.61 -13.96
CA HIS A 116 -17.82 9.71 -14.52
C HIS A 116 -18.07 10.78 -13.45
N GLU A 117 -18.30 12.03 -13.88
CA GLU A 117 -18.54 13.16 -12.98
C GLU A 117 -19.64 12.90 -11.93
N PRO A 118 -20.80 12.30 -12.26
CA PRO A 118 -21.82 11.98 -11.24
C PRO A 118 -21.31 11.02 -10.16
N GLN A 119 -20.48 10.03 -10.53
CA GLN A 119 -19.94 9.06 -9.57
C GLN A 119 -18.94 9.71 -8.62
N ALA A 120 -18.05 10.56 -9.15
CA ALA A 120 -17.12 11.33 -8.32
C ALA A 120 -17.88 12.24 -7.31
N GLN A 121 -18.96 12.89 -7.76
CA GLN A 121 -19.82 13.70 -6.89
C GLN A 121 -20.55 12.87 -5.82
N GLN A 122 -21.08 11.70 -6.20
CA GLN A 122 -21.73 10.78 -5.26
C GLN A 122 -20.77 10.25 -4.19
N LEU A 123 -19.53 9.93 -4.56
CA LEU A 123 -18.49 9.48 -3.61
C LEU A 123 -18.09 10.59 -2.65
N ALA A 124 -17.94 11.83 -3.14
CA ALA A 124 -17.66 12.98 -2.30
C ALA A 124 -18.79 13.24 -1.28
N GLU A 125 -20.05 13.10 -1.71
CA GLU A 125 -21.21 13.24 -0.82
C GLU A 125 -21.32 12.08 0.20
N LEU A 126 -21.02 10.85 -0.23
CA LEU A 126 -20.97 9.68 0.65
C LEU A 126 -19.93 9.89 1.76
N LEU A 127 -18.72 10.35 1.39
CA LEU A 127 -17.64 10.66 2.32
C LEU A 127 -18.11 11.71 3.34
N ARG A 128 -18.68 12.82 2.86
CA ARG A 128 -19.15 13.93 3.68
C ARG A 128 -20.22 13.52 4.68
N THR A 129 -21.15 12.67 4.28
CA THR A 129 -22.31 12.30 5.10
C THR A 129 -22.05 11.12 6.05
N THR A 130 -21.13 10.22 5.68
CA THR A 130 -20.92 8.96 6.40
C THR A 130 -19.66 9.01 7.27
N VAL A 131 -18.59 9.65 6.80
CA VAL A 131 -17.25 9.53 7.39
C VAL A 131 -16.80 10.83 8.07
N LEU A 132 -17.05 11.98 7.46
CA LEU A 132 -16.55 13.26 7.95
C LEU A 132 -17.35 13.78 9.16
N ALA A 133 -16.63 14.39 10.11
CA ALA A 133 -17.23 15.11 11.22
C ALA A 133 -18.02 16.37 10.75
N PRO A 134 -18.96 16.90 11.54
CA PRO A 134 -19.85 17.99 11.11
C PRO A 134 -19.15 19.28 10.66
N ARG A 135 -17.97 19.60 11.21
CA ARG A 135 -17.20 20.80 10.87
C ARG A 135 -16.09 20.55 9.85
N ALA A 136 -15.91 19.30 9.43
CA ALA A 136 -14.94 18.93 8.41
C ALA A 136 -15.43 19.31 7.01
N ARG A 137 -14.49 19.77 6.19
CA ARG A 137 -14.63 19.96 4.75
C ARG A 137 -13.64 19.04 4.06
N ALA A 138 -13.88 18.69 2.81
CA ALA A 138 -12.93 17.89 2.05
C ALA A 138 -12.85 18.35 0.60
N ALA A 139 -11.68 18.16 0.02
CA ALA A 139 -11.47 18.11 -1.41
C ALA A 139 -10.99 16.71 -1.77
N MET A 140 -11.48 16.17 -2.88
CA MET A 140 -11.16 14.82 -3.34
C MET A 140 -10.82 14.88 -4.82
N LEU A 141 -9.89 14.04 -5.25
CA LEU A 141 -9.63 13.84 -6.67
C LEU A 141 -10.87 13.26 -7.35
N PRO A 142 -11.24 13.73 -8.56
CA PRO A 142 -12.41 13.25 -9.29
C PRO A 142 -12.13 11.96 -10.07
N GLU A 143 -11.12 11.18 -9.67
CA GLU A 143 -10.66 9.95 -10.33
C GLU A 143 -10.18 8.94 -9.28
N LEU A 144 -10.16 7.66 -9.65
CA LEU A 144 -9.49 6.63 -8.87
C LEU A 144 -8.00 6.62 -9.23
N ILE A 145 -7.15 6.61 -8.20
CA ILE A 145 -5.69 6.62 -8.36
C ILE A 145 -5.16 5.21 -8.11
N ARG A 146 -4.26 4.72 -8.95
CA ARG A 146 -3.52 3.48 -8.72
C ARG A 146 -2.30 3.74 -7.84
N PHE A 147 -1.74 2.68 -7.24
CA PHE A 147 -0.58 2.78 -6.37
C PHE A 147 0.62 3.53 -7.01
N ASP A 148 0.93 3.24 -8.28
CA ASP A 148 2.03 3.87 -9.05
C ASP A 148 1.85 5.37 -9.33
N ARG A 149 0.61 5.87 -9.19
CA ARG A 149 0.24 7.29 -9.35
C ARG A 149 0.07 8.01 -8.02
N LEU A 150 0.08 7.31 -6.88
CA LEU A 150 0.09 7.91 -5.55
C LEU A 150 1.42 8.65 -5.26
N PRO A 151 1.44 9.59 -4.30
CA PRO A 151 2.68 10.21 -3.84
C PRO A 151 3.76 9.19 -3.41
N GLN A 152 4.93 9.24 -4.06
CA GLN A 152 6.06 8.32 -3.83
C GLN A 152 7.14 8.93 -2.92
N SER A 153 6.90 10.12 -2.36
CA SER A 153 7.82 10.78 -1.44
C SER A 153 7.08 11.70 -0.47
N PHE A 154 7.70 12.01 0.67
CA PHE A 154 7.17 12.95 1.66
C PHE A 154 6.89 14.34 1.04
N HIS A 155 7.72 14.78 0.10
CA HIS A 155 7.51 16.05 -0.59
C HIS A 155 6.27 16.00 -1.49
N GLU A 156 6.05 14.91 -2.24
CA GLU A 156 4.85 14.75 -3.08
C GLU A 156 3.58 14.71 -2.22
N ALA A 157 3.59 13.94 -1.11
CA ALA A 157 2.46 13.86 -0.19
C ALA A 157 2.13 15.24 0.39
N ARG A 158 3.14 15.99 0.84
CA ARG A 158 2.97 17.35 1.36
C ARG A 158 2.42 18.31 0.31
N SER A 159 2.89 18.21 -0.94
CA SER A 159 2.37 19.02 -2.04
C SER A 159 0.89 18.73 -2.32
N TRP A 160 0.46 17.48 -2.18
CA TRP A 160 -0.94 17.09 -2.31
C TRP A 160 -1.80 17.66 -1.17
N VAL A 161 -1.32 17.61 0.08
CA VAL A 161 -1.99 18.24 1.23
C VAL A 161 -2.19 19.73 0.99
N GLN A 162 -1.15 20.44 0.54
CA GLN A 162 -1.21 21.89 0.31
C GLN A 162 -2.24 22.27 -0.77
N ALA A 163 -2.19 21.58 -1.92
CA ALA A 163 -3.06 21.90 -3.05
C ALA A 163 -4.53 21.57 -2.75
N MET A 164 -4.81 20.35 -2.27
CA MET A 164 -6.18 19.93 -1.99
C MET A 164 -6.74 20.55 -0.71
N GLY A 165 -5.90 20.84 0.30
CA GLY A 165 -6.31 21.58 1.48
C GLY A 165 -6.77 23.00 1.14
N SER A 166 -6.02 23.70 0.28
CA SER A 166 -6.42 25.02 -0.23
C SER A 166 -7.71 24.93 -1.08
N GLN A 167 -7.87 23.86 -1.86
CA GLN A 167 -9.10 23.58 -2.60
C GLN A 167 -10.31 23.38 -1.67
N ALA A 168 -10.15 22.64 -0.57
CA ALA A 168 -11.20 22.42 0.42
C ALA A 168 -11.62 23.72 1.15
N LEU A 169 -10.74 24.73 1.14
CA LEU A 169 -10.98 26.07 1.66
C LEU A 169 -11.45 27.07 0.59
N GLY A 170 -11.79 26.59 -0.62
CA GLY A 170 -12.41 27.38 -1.69
C GLY A 170 -11.45 27.98 -2.71
N GLN A 171 -10.16 27.68 -2.63
CA GLN A 171 -9.19 28.04 -3.67
C GLN A 171 -9.29 27.09 -4.87
N ARG A 172 -8.65 27.44 -5.99
CA ARG A 172 -8.67 26.64 -7.23
C ARG A 172 -7.33 25.97 -7.53
N ASP A 173 -6.70 25.44 -6.49
CA ASP A 173 -5.48 24.66 -6.64
C ASP A 173 -5.80 23.22 -7.02
N LYS A 174 -4.84 22.56 -7.66
CA LYS A 174 -4.92 21.14 -8.03
C LYS A 174 -3.57 20.47 -7.78
N PRO A 175 -3.55 19.27 -7.19
CA PRO A 175 -2.32 18.50 -7.08
C PRO A 175 -1.86 18.05 -8.47
N ALA A 176 -0.55 17.88 -8.63
CA ALA A 176 0.01 17.23 -9.80
C ALA A 176 -0.09 15.71 -9.62
N VAL A 177 -0.91 15.06 -10.43
CA VAL A 177 -0.99 13.60 -10.51
C VAL A 177 -0.04 13.12 -11.60
N ARG A 178 0.72 12.07 -11.31
CA ARG A 178 1.66 11.50 -12.28
C ARG A 178 0.90 10.73 -13.36
N GLU A 179 1.37 10.83 -14.59
CA GLU A 179 0.94 9.96 -15.68
C GLU A 179 1.86 8.75 -15.75
N VAL A 180 1.28 7.56 -15.63
CA VAL A 180 1.97 6.27 -15.72
C VAL A 180 1.12 5.38 -16.64
N GLU A 181 1.77 4.64 -17.53
CA GLU A 181 1.06 3.69 -18.39
C GLU A 181 0.47 2.57 -17.54
N SER A 182 -0.78 2.18 -17.84
CA SER A 182 -1.43 1.09 -17.12
C SER A 182 -0.74 -0.23 -17.48
N PRO A 183 -0.33 -1.05 -16.50
CA PRO A 183 0.18 -2.39 -16.75
C PRO A 183 -0.88 -3.23 -17.47
N ALA A 184 -0.44 -4.00 -18.46
CA ALA A 184 -1.30 -4.97 -19.12
C ALA A 184 -1.66 -6.11 -18.16
N ASP A 185 -2.85 -6.67 -18.32
CA ASP A 185 -3.25 -7.99 -17.79
C ASP A 185 -3.22 -8.21 -16.27
N LEU A 186 -3.31 -7.14 -15.46
CA LEU A 186 -3.49 -7.30 -14.01
C LEU A 186 -4.83 -7.97 -13.68
N LEU A 187 -4.76 -9.00 -12.83
CA LEU A 187 -5.91 -9.73 -12.31
C LEU A 187 -6.39 -9.23 -10.95
N ALA A 188 -5.53 -8.53 -10.21
CA ALA A 188 -5.84 -7.88 -8.95
C ALA A 188 -5.04 -6.57 -8.82
N ASP A 189 -5.68 -5.51 -8.32
CA ASP A 189 -5.03 -4.22 -8.09
C ASP A 189 -5.80 -3.40 -7.03
N ALA A 190 -5.13 -2.40 -6.47
CA ALA A 190 -5.70 -1.45 -5.53
C ALA A 190 -5.90 -0.08 -6.18
N TYR A 191 -7.14 0.41 -6.10
CA TYR A 191 -7.53 1.75 -6.53
C TYR A 191 -7.80 2.60 -5.30
N PHE A 192 -7.49 3.89 -5.35
CA PHE A 192 -7.54 4.77 -4.20
C PHE A 192 -8.41 5.98 -4.52
N LEU A 193 -9.43 6.21 -3.70
CA LEU A 193 -10.02 7.54 -3.56
C LEU A 193 -9.09 8.34 -2.66
N VAL A 194 -8.61 9.48 -3.15
CA VAL A 194 -7.62 10.30 -2.41
C VAL A 194 -8.14 11.73 -2.28
N GLY A 195 -7.95 12.32 -1.11
CA GLY A 195 -8.35 13.69 -0.85
C GLY A 195 -7.70 14.26 0.40
N VAL A 196 -8.08 15.48 0.74
CA VAL A 196 -7.68 16.15 1.98
C VAL A 196 -8.93 16.54 2.75
N ILE A 197 -8.94 16.21 4.04
CA ILE A 197 -9.93 16.68 5.01
C ILE A 197 -9.34 17.90 5.71
N VAL A 198 -10.11 18.97 5.84
CA VAL A 198 -9.75 20.16 6.62
C VAL A 198 -10.79 20.46 7.69
N VAL A 199 -10.33 20.83 8.87
CA VAL A 199 -11.17 21.22 10.01
C VAL A 199 -10.64 22.48 10.67
N PRO A 200 -11.48 23.28 11.35
CA PRO A 200 -10.98 24.28 12.28
C PRO A 200 -9.99 23.64 13.24
N ARG A 201 -8.88 24.32 13.52
CA ARG A 201 -7.80 23.74 14.34
C ARG A 201 -8.32 23.13 15.64
N GLY A 202 -7.97 21.87 15.89
CA GLY A 202 -8.36 21.09 17.07
C GLY A 202 -9.75 20.45 17.03
N ASP A 203 -10.53 20.63 15.96
CA ASP A 203 -11.79 19.90 15.78
C ASP A 203 -11.59 18.46 15.28
N ALA A 204 -12.62 17.63 15.41
CA ALA A 204 -12.66 16.28 14.86
C ALA A 204 -12.68 16.29 13.31
N LEU A 205 -11.89 15.41 12.71
CA LEU A 205 -11.86 15.09 11.27
C LEU A 205 -12.96 14.09 10.89
N PHE A 206 -13.13 13.06 11.72
CA PHE A 206 -13.99 11.91 11.45
C PHE A 206 -15.16 11.81 12.44
N GLN A 207 -16.27 11.21 12.02
CA GLN A 207 -17.44 11.06 12.91
C GLN A 207 -17.14 10.25 14.17
N TRP A 208 -16.28 9.23 14.09
CA TRP A 208 -15.89 8.42 15.26
C TRP A 208 -15.02 9.16 16.28
N GLN A 209 -14.58 10.38 16.00
CA GLN A 209 -13.90 11.26 16.97
C GLN A 209 -14.90 12.17 17.73
N THR A 210 -16.18 12.22 17.32
CA THR A 210 -17.18 13.13 17.90
C THR A 210 -18.07 12.49 18.96
N ALA A 211 -18.06 11.17 19.07
CA ALA A 211 -18.73 10.42 20.14
C ALA A 211 -17.72 10.04 21.23
N GLU A 212 -18.20 9.58 22.39
CA GLU A 212 -17.34 8.81 23.30
C GLU A 212 -16.72 7.62 22.53
N PRO A 213 -15.50 7.18 22.86
CA PRO A 213 -14.84 6.10 22.14
C PRO A 213 -15.71 4.84 22.08
N ASP A 214 -16.29 4.56 20.91
CA ASP A 214 -17.13 3.39 20.64
C ASP A 214 -16.65 2.70 19.36
N ALA A 215 -16.02 1.53 19.53
CA ALA A 215 -15.52 0.72 18.44
C ALA A 215 -16.65 0.25 17.49
N GLU A 216 -17.85 0.03 18.00
CA GLU A 216 -18.98 -0.42 17.19
C GLU A 216 -19.50 0.70 16.28
N ALA A 217 -19.46 1.94 16.75
CA ALA A 217 -19.78 3.12 15.94
C ALA A 217 -18.83 3.26 14.73
N ARG A 218 -17.52 3.11 14.92
CA ARG A 218 -16.55 3.14 13.82
C ARG A 218 -16.83 2.01 12.81
N LYS A 219 -17.09 0.79 13.30
CA LYS A 219 -17.43 -0.36 12.45
C LYS A 219 -18.70 -0.14 11.63
N ALA A 220 -19.75 0.43 12.23
CA ALA A 220 -20.98 0.77 11.53
C ALA A 220 -20.78 1.85 10.45
N ILE A 221 -19.90 2.83 10.70
CA ILE A 221 -19.50 3.83 9.71
C ILE A 221 -18.76 3.17 8.54
N THR A 222 -17.76 2.32 8.83
CA THR A 222 -17.00 1.59 7.80
C THR A 222 -17.90 0.71 6.94
N THR A 223 -18.88 0.03 7.55
CA THR A 223 -19.84 -0.82 6.82
C THR A 223 -20.69 0.00 5.85
N ARG A 224 -21.26 1.12 6.32
CA ARG A 224 -22.06 2.01 5.46
C ARG A 224 -21.24 2.64 4.34
N TRP A 225 -19.97 2.97 4.61
CA TRP A 225 -19.04 3.45 3.58
C TRP A 225 -18.86 2.40 2.49
N ALA A 226 -18.54 1.15 2.85
CA ALA A 226 -18.35 0.07 1.89
C ALA A 226 -19.61 -0.21 1.06
N GLU A 227 -20.78 -0.24 1.70
CA GLU A 227 -22.07 -0.42 1.01
C GLU A 227 -22.36 0.71 0.01
N GLY A 228 -22.11 1.97 0.40
CA GLY A 228 -22.29 3.12 -0.48
C GLY A 228 -21.31 3.11 -1.66
N CYS A 229 -20.05 2.76 -1.43
CA CYS A 229 -19.04 2.62 -2.49
C CYS A 229 -19.45 1.56 -3.51
N SER A 230 -19.92 0.38 -3.07
CA SER A 230 -20.41 -0.68 -3.97
C SER A 230 -21.53 -0.16 -4.88
N GLN A 231 -22.54 0.50 -4.31
CA GLN A 231 -23.66 1.04 -5.10
C GLN A 231 -23.22 2.02 -6.21
N ILE A 232 -22.12 2.75 -6.01
CA ILE A 232 -21.61 3.74 -6.96
C ILE A 232 -20.64 3.11 -7.97
N LEU A 233 -19.78 2.19 -7.51
CA LEU A 233 -18.61 1.69 -8.24
C LEU A 233 -18.83 0.33 -8.93
N ASP A 234 -19.87 -0.42 -8.59
CA ASP A 234 -20.15 -1.74 -9.20
C ASP A 234 -20.19 -1.67 -10.74
N THR A 235 -20.72 -0.58 -11.29
CA THR A 235 -20.80 -0.38 -12.76
C THR A 235 -19.43 -0.12 -13.39
N VAL A 236 -18.50 0.51 -12.67
CA VAL A 236 -17.12 0.77 -13.11
C VAL A 236 -16.33 -0.53 -13.17
N PHE A 237 -16.54 -1.40 -12.19
CA PHE A 237 -15.82 -2.65 -12.00
C PHE A 237 -16.68 -3.87 -12.36
N THR A 238 -17.45 -3.77 -13.44
CA THR A 238 -18.34 -4.85 -13.89
C THR A 238 -17.56 -6.16 -14.08
N GLY A 239 -18.01 -7.23 -13.44
CA GLY A 239 -17.36 -8.54 -13.50
C GLY A 239 -16.14 -8.72 -12.59
N CYS A 240 -15.77 -7.69 -11.83
CA CYS A 240 -14.77 -7.78 -10.77
C CYS A 240 -15.45 -8.06 -9.42
N ARG A 241 -14.67 -8.63 -8.50
CA ARG A 241 -15.01 -8.65 -7.08
C ARG A 241 -14.28 -7.51 -6.41
N MET A 242 -15.02 -6.75 -5.60
CA MET A 242 -14.54 -5.54 -4.96
C MET A 242 -14.54 -5.69 -3.44
N GLU A 243 -13.53 -5.12 -2.80
CA GLU A 243 -13.48 -4.88 -1.36
C GLU A 243 -13.17 -3.41 -1.10
N TYR A 244 -13.97 -2.75 -0.26
CA TYR A 244 -13.87 -1.31 0.00
C TYR A 244 -13.39 -1.07 1.43
N LEU A 245 -12.20 -0.51 1.57
CA LEU A 245 -11.64 -0.16 2.87
C LEU A 245 -12.11 1.24 3.31
N ALA A 246 -12.14 1.48 4.62
CA ALA A 246 -12.51 2.77 5.19
C ALA A 246 -11.51 3.86 4.79
N PRO A 247 -11.93 5.14 4.68
CA PRO A 247 -11.00 6.25 4.61
C PRO A 247 -10.19 6.34 5.91
N ASP A 248 -8.87 6.47 5.77
CA ASP A 248 -7.95 6.70 6.90
C ASP A 248 -6.78 7.60 6.43
N ALA A 249 -5.90 7.99 7.36
CA ALA A 249 -4.66 8.71 7.04
C ALA A 249 -3.90 8.01 5.90
N TYR A 250 -3.29 8.79 5.01
CA TYR A 250 -2.72 8.32 3.76
C TYR A 250 -1.74 7.16 3.94
N TYR A 251 -0.75 7.29 4.82
CA TYR A 251 0.25 6.23 5.03
C TYR A 251 -0.35 5.00 5.71
N THR A 252 -1.32 5.16 6.61
CA THR A 252 -2.02 4.04 7.27
C THR A 252 -2.87 3.26 6.28
N SER A 253 -3.72 3.94 5.52
CA SER A 253 -4.64 3.34 4.55
C SER A 253 -3.91 2.68 3.38
N THR A 254 -2.78 3.26 2.93
CA THR A 254 -1.94 2.67 1.88
C THR A 254 -1.31 1.34 2.35
N ARG A 255 -0.74 1.31 3.56
CA ARG A 255 -0.21 0.05 4.13
C ARG A 255 -1.30 -1.02 4.31
N GLN A 256 -2.50 -0.61 4.73
CA GLN A 256 -3.64 -1.53 4.83
C GLN A 256 -4.03 -2.12 3.46
N ALA A 257 -3.99 -1.31 2.40
CA ALA A 257 -4.25 -1.77 1.04
C ALA A 257 -3.19 -2.79 0.57
N ASP A 258 -1.91 -2.49 0.79
CA ASP A 258 -0.81 -3.42 0.46
C ASP A 258 -0.96 -4.75 1.20
N GLN A 259 -1.33 -4.71 2.48
CA GLN A 259 -1.55 -5.92 3.26
C GLN A 259 -2.75 -6.73 2.72
N ALA A 260 -3.84 -6.06 2.39
CA ALA A 260 -5.11 -6.68 2.00
C ALA A 260 -5.12 -7.18 0.54
N ILE A 261 -4.32 -6.60 -0.36
CA ILE A 261 -4.29 -7.03 -1.77
C ILE A 261 -3.55 -8.35 -1.97
N ARG A 262 -2.51 -8.67 -1.18
CA ARG A 262 -1.71 -9.91 -1.28
C ARG A 262 -2.56 -11.19 -1.39
N PRO A 263 -3.53 -11.46 -0.49
CA PRO A 263 -4.38 -12.64 -0.61
C PRO A 263 -5.31 -12.60 -1.84
N LEU A 264 -5.72 -11.42 -2.28
CA LEU A 264 -6.57 -11.27 -3.47
C LEU A 264 -5.81 -11.55 -4.76
N THR A 265 -4.55 -11.11 -4.85
CA THR A 265 -3.65 -11.42 -5.96
C THR A 265 -3.45 -12.92 -6.12
N LEU A 266 -3.19 -13.64 -5.02
CA LEU A 266 -3.03 -15.10 -5.06
C LEU A 266 -4.35 -15.79 -5.46
N LYS A 267 -5.49 -15.36 -4.91
CA LYS A 267 -6.81 -15.89 -5.27
C LYS A 267 -7.14 -15.66 -6.75
N ALA A 268 -6.82 -14.48 -7.27
CA ALA A 268 -7.05 -14.13 -8.67
C ALA A 268 -6.21 -15.01 -9.61
N ALA A 269 -4.92 -15.19 -9.31
CA ALA A 269 -4.02 -16.09 -10.04
C ALA A 269 -4.55 -17.53 -10.09
N ILE A 270 -4.93 -18.11 -8.94
CA ILE A 270 -5.46 -19.47 -8.87
C ILE A 270 -6.79 -19.58 -9.64
N THR A 271 -7.67 -18.60 -9.50
CA THR A 271 -8.96 -18.57 -10.20
C THR A 271 -8.75 -18.50 -11.72
N TRP A 272 -7.79 -17.70 -12.18
CA TRP A 272 -7.44 -17.59 -13.59
C TRP A 272 -6.88 -18.92 -14.13
N LEU A 273 -5.98 -19.58 -13.40
CA LEU A 273 -5.49 -20.92 -13.76
C LEU A 273 -6.63 -21.94 -13.89
N GLN A 274 -7.59 -21.91 -12.97
CA GLN A 274 -8.74 -22.82 -12.98
C GLN A 274 -9.71 -22.56 -14.12
N THR A 275 -9.90 -21.28 -14.49
CA THR A 275 -10.98 -20.88 -15.40
C THR A 275 -10.49 -20.59 -16.81
N ALA A 276 -9.51 -19.70 -16.97
CA ALA A 276 -8.95 -19.34 -18.27
C ALA A 276 -8.03 -20.45 -18.79
N ALA A 277 -7.07 -20.89 -17.97
CA ALA A 277 -6.16 -21.97 -18.35
C ALA A 277 -6.78 -23.37 -18.26
N LYS A 278 -8.01 -23.49 -17.72
CA LYS A 278 -8.75 -24.76 -17.57
C LYS A 278 -7.97 -25.83 -16.80
N LEU A 279 -7.22 -25.42 -15.78
CA LEU A 279 -6.46 -26.31 -14.89
C LEU A 279 -7.14 -26.39 -13.51
N PRO A 280 -7.97 -27.42 -13.27
CA PRO A 280 -8.63 -27.61 -11.97
C PRO A 280 -7.63 -27.62 -10.82
N ALA A 281 -8.06 -27.16 -9.63
CA ALA A 281 -7.21 -27.10 -8.43
C ALA A 281 -6.50 -28.44 -8.12
N ALA A 282 -7.20 -29.55 -8.36
CA ALA A 282 -6.68 -30.90 -8.13
C ALA A 282 -5.49 -31.25 -9.03
N ASP A 283 -5.38 -30.62 -10.19
CA ASP A 283 -4.32 -30.82 -11.18
C ASP A 283 -3.13 -29.85 -10.99
N LEU A 284 -3.25 -28.91 -10.06
CA LEU A 284 -2.22 -27.95 -9.70
C LEU A 284 -1.42 -28.44 -8.48
N ARG A 285 -0.13 -28.12 -8.49
CA ARG A 285 0.79 -28.25 -7.37
C ARG A 285 1.51 -26.93 -7.19
N CYS A 286 1.94 -26.66 -5.97
CA CYS A 286 2.58 -25.40 -5.62
C CYS A 286 3.87 -25.64 -4.84
N ALA A 287 4.93 -24.92 -5.21
CA ALA A 287 6.11 -24.74 -4.38
C ALA A 287 6.16 -23.28 -3.92
N ILE A 288 6.58 -23.08 -2.67
CA ILE A 288 6.78 -21.74 -2.12
C ILE A 288 8.23 -21.69 -1.61
N VAL A 289 8.91 -20.55 -1.79
CA VAL A 289 10.27 -20.27 -1.29
C VAL A 289 10.38 -18.83 -0.80
N ALA A 290 11.17 -18.59 0.25
CA ALA A 290 11.52 -17.24 0.68
C ALA A 290 12.67 -16.70 -0.19
N CYS A 291 12.59 -15.43 -0.55
CA CYS A 291 13.55 -14.74 -1.40
C CYS A 291 14.02 -13.42 -0.77
N GLY A 292 15.31 -13.11 -0.95
CA GLY A 292 15.94 -11.88 -0.46
C GLY A 292 17.45 -12.05 -0.29
N GLU A 293 18.15 -10.99 0.12
CA GLU A 293 19.62 -11.06 0.30
C GLU A 293 20.03 -11.47 1.72
N GLN A 294 19.63 -10.68 2.73
CA GLN A 294 19.97 -10.90 4.14
C GLN A 294 18.75 -11.20 5.01
N THR A 295 17.59 -10.79 4.54
CA THR A 295 16.29 -10.91 5.18
C THR A 295 15.29 -11.37 4.13
N ILE A 296 14.12 -11.83 4.54
CA ILE A 296 13.06 -12.17 3.60
C ILE A 296 12.47 -10.87 3.07
N GLU A 297 12.55 -10.67 1.77
CA GLU A 297 11.96 -9.52 1.07
C GLU A 297 10.63 -9.92 0.44
N GLU A 298 10.52 -11.15 -0.05
CA GLU A 298 9.30 -11.71 -0.61
C GLU A 298 9.26 -13.23 -0.52
N TYR A 299 8.06 -13.81 -0.64
CA TYR A 299 7.85 -15.23 -0.86
C TYR A 299 7.41 -15.44 -2.30
N ARG A 300 8.08 -16.36 -3.01
CA ARG A 300 7.76 -16.72 -4.39
C ARG A 300 7.00 -18.04 -4.42
N ILE A 301 5.85 -18.01 -5.09
CA ILE A 301 4.89 -19.10 -5.18
C ILE A 301 4.87 -19.55 -6.64
N GLY A 302 5.43 -20.72 -6.94
CA GLY A 302 5.42 -21.31 -8.27
C GLY A 302 4.34 -22.38 -8.42
N PHE A 303 3.57 -22.31 -9.49
CA PHE A 303 2.54 -23.28 -9.85
C PHE A 303 3.05 -24.23 -10.93
N CYS A 304 2.83 -25.53 -10.74
CA CYS A 304 3.12 -26.59 -11.71
C CYS A 304 1.88 -27.48 -11.90
N THR A 305 1.84 -28.23 -13.00
CA THR A 305 0.84 -29.30 -13.16
C THR A 305 1.23 -30.55 -12.37
N ARG A 306 0.33 -31.54 -12.24
CA ARG A 306 0.67 -32.85 -11.65
C ARG A 306 1.69 -33.64 -12.46
N THR A 307 1.75 -33.42 -13.77
CA THR A 307 2.51 -34.23 -14.72
C THR A 307 3.86 -33.63 -15.10
N SER A 308 4.07 -32.34 -14.84
CA SER A 308 5.37 -31.67 -15.03
C SER A 308 5.79 -30.89 -13.79
N ASN A 309 7.10 -30.69 -13.65
CA ASN A 309 7.65 -29.75 -12.68
C ASN A 309 7.93 -28.38 -13.30
N ASP A 310 7.59 -28.14 -14.56
CA ASP A 310 7.77 -26.81 -15.16
C ASP A 310 6.83 -25.81 -14.49
N VAL A 311 7.36 -24.62 -14.20
CA VAL A 311 6.55 -23.53 -13.65
C VAL A 311 5.68 -22.95 -14.76
N ILE A 312 4.36 -23.06 -14.60
CA ILE A 312 3.38 -22.56 -15.56
C ILE A 312 2.83 -21.18 -15.21
N TYR A 313 2.98 -20.78 -13.94
CA TYR A 313 2.57 -19.49 -13.42
C TYR A 313 3.26 -19.21 -12.09
N GLY A 314 3.38 -17.95 -11.70
CA GLY A 314 3.96 -17.57 -10.42
C GLY A 314 3.26 -16.38 -9.76
N CYS A 315 3.29 -16.35 -8.44
CA CYS A 315 2.80 -15.22 -7.64
C CYS A 315 3.89 -14.79 -6.64
N VAL A 316 4.11 -13.48 -6.57
CA VAL A 316 4.98 -12.87 -5.56
C VAL A 316 4.12 -12.45 -4.37
N TRP A 317 4.61 -12.74 -3.16
CA TRP A 317 4.02 -12.29 -1.91
C TRP A 317 5.06 -11.46 -1.15
N PRO A 318 5.01 -10.12 -1.24
CA PRO A 318 5.96 -9.25 -0.56
C PRO A 318 5.88 -9.40 0.96
N ALA A 319 7.04 -9.35 1.64
CA ALA A 319 7.12 -9.18 3.08
C ALA A 319 6.90 -7.70 3.42
N LEU A 320 5.91 -7.40 4.25
CA LEU A 320 5.48 -6.03 4.56
C LEU A 320 5.81 -5.59 5.99
N SER A 321 6.31 -6.49 6.83
CA SER A 321 6.68 -6.19 8.22
C SER A 321 8.01 -6.80 8.60
N ARG A 322 8.62 -6.27 9.67
CA ARG A 322 9.88 -6.83 10.21
C ARG A 322 9.73 -8.28 10.63
N GLU A 323 8.57 -8.66 11.16
CA GLU A 323 8.26 -10.05 11.53
C GLU A 323 8.22 -10.95 10.30
N GLU A 324 7.58 -10.51 9.21
CA GLU A 324 7.52 -11.29 7.96
C GLU A 324 8.88 -11.38 7.25
N SER A 325 9.75 -10.39 7.46
CA SER A 325 11.12 -10.34 6.91
C SER A 325 12.15 -11.14 7.72
N ALA A 326 11.79 -11.62 8.92
CA ALA A 326 12.69 -12.39 9.75
C ALA A 326 12.97 -13.78 9.15
N LEU A 327 14.23 -14.23 9.19
CA LEU A 327 14.61 -15.58 8.76
C LEU A 327 14.26 -16.66 9.78
N GLU A 328 14.09 -16.26 11.04
CA GLU A 328 13.73 -17.17 12.13
C GLU A 328 12.25 -17.55 12.04
N GLN A 329 11.94 -18.81 12.32
CA GLN A 329 10.55 -19.27 12.38
C GLN A 329 9.84 -18.58 13.55
N SER A 330 8.59 -18.18 13.32
CA SER A 330 7.75 -17.60 14.36
C SER A 330 7.70 -18.52 15.60
N PRO A 331 7.55 -17.95 16.82
CA PRO A 331 7.41 -18.72 18.05
C PRO A 331 6.34 -19.81 17.94
N GLU A 332 6.51 -20.93 18.66
CA GLU A 332 5.54 -22.03 18.67
C GLU A 332 4.12 -21.51 19.01
N GLY A 333 3.19 -21.68 18.06
CA GLY A 333 1.78 -21.31 18.21
C GLY A 333 1.34 -20.06 17.44
N GLU A 334 2.28 -19.33 16.81
CA GLU A 334 1.95 -18.25 15.89
C GLU A 334 1.89 -18.76 14.44
N VAL A 335 0.92 -18.25 13.68
CA VAL A 335 0.79 -18.54 12.23
C VAL A 335 1.85 -17.74 11.51
N ASP A 336 2.88 -18.41 10.97
CA ASP A 336 3.88 -17.74 10.15
C ASP A 336 3.30 -17.38 8.76
N THR A 337 3.99 -16.53 8.01
CA THR A 337 3.56 -16.09 6.68
C THR A 337 3.35 -17.28 5.72
N TRP A 338 4.15 -18.34 5.88
CA TRP A 338 4.00 -19.55 5.08
C TRP A 338 2.68 -20.26 5.34
N ASP A 339 2.31 -20.41 6.61
CA ASP A 339 1.06 -21.05 7.00
C ASP A 339 -0.14 -20.25 6.50
N ALA A 340 -0.06 -18.91 6.50
CA ALA A 340 -1.08 -18.05 5.90
C ALA A 340 -1.21 -18.27 4.38
N ILE A 341 -0.11 -18.30 3.63
CA ILE A 341 -0.11 -18.57 2.18
C ILE A 341 -0.63 -19.99 1.91
N ALA A 342 -0.17 -20.99 2.66
CA ALA A 342 -0.57 -22.38 2.50
C ALA A 342 -2.06 -22.60 2.83
N ALA A 343 -2.59 -21.93 3.86
CA ALA A 343 -4.02 -21.94 4.16
C ALA A 343 -4.83 -21.40 2.99
N LEU A 344 -4.42 -20.27 2.41
CA LEU A 344 -5.08 -19.65 1.26
C LEU A 344 -5.08 -20.54 0.01
N LEU A 345 -3.96 -21.22 -0.26
CA LEU A 345 -3.85 -22.20 -1.33
C LEU A 345 -4.81 -23.39 -1.12
N ARG A 346 -4.89 -23.91 0.11
CA ARG A 346 -5.80 -25.01 0.47
C ARG A 346 -7.27 -24.61 0.38
N GLU A 347 -7.63 -23.41 0.84
CA GLU A 347 -8.96 -22.83 0.67
C GLU A 347 -9.36 -22.73 -0.80
N SER A 348 -8.38 -22.49 -1.68
CA SER A 348 -8.56 -22.44 -3.14
C SER A 348 -8.53 -23.82 -3.82
N GLY A 349 -8.44 -24.90 -3.03
CA GLY A 349 -8.52 -26.29 -3.49
C GLY A 349 -7.18 -26.96 -3.81
N ILE A 350 -6.05 -26.26 -3.69
CA ILE A 350 -4.72 -26.81 -3.97
C ILE A 350 -4.23 -27.57 -2.74
N GLN A 351 -4.02 -28.88 -2.87
CA GLN A 351 -3.65 -29.76 -1.75
C GLN A 351 -2.16 -30.08 -1.71
N ASP A 352 -1.51 -30.15 -2.87
CA ASP A 352 -0.09 -30.48 -2.98
C ASP A 352 0.74 -29.18 -2.95
N ILE A 353 1.15 -28.80 -1.73
CA ILE A 353 1.89 -27.57 -1.45
C ILE A 353 3.20 -27.94 -0.77
N ARG A 354 4.32 -27.50 -1.35
CA ARG A 354 5.67 -27.75 -0.84
C ARG A 354 6.30 -26.46 -0.31
N ARG A 355 6.66 -26.46 0.97
CA ARG A 355 7.56 -25.47 1.57
C ARG A 355 9.02 -25.83 1.27
N LEU A 356 9.72 -24.98 0.53
CA LEU A 356 11.14 -25.16 0.24
C LEU A 356 12.00 -24.50 1.33
N PRO A 357 13.07 -25.15 1.79
CA PRO A 357 13.95 -24.59 2.79
C PRO A 357 14.90 -23.54 2.19
N GLY A 358 15.39 -22.63 3.04
CA GLY A 358 16.42 -21.66 2.70
C GLY A 358 15.88 -20.33 2.18
N LEU A 359 16.81 -19.43 1.86
CA LEU A 359 16.59 -18.12 1.27
C LEU A 359 17.21 -18.13 -0.14
N GLN A 360 16.40 -17.83 -1.16
CA GLN A 360 16.85 -17.74 -2.55
C GLN A 360 17.08 -16.29 -2.97
N GLY A 361 17.87 -16.08 -4.02
CA GLY A 361 18.07 -14.76 -4.61
C GLY A 361 16.81 -14.23 -5.30
N LEU A 362 16.77 -12.91 -5.51
CA LEU A 362 15.74 -12.22 -6.29
C LEU A 362 16.10 -12.24 -7.78
N ASP A 363 16.07 -13.40 -8.42
CA ASP A 363 16.44 -13.53 -9.83
C ASP A 363 15.27 -13.15 -10.75
N TYR A 364 15.59 -12.43 -11.83
CA TYR A 364 14.63 -11.99 -12.86
C TYR A 364 15.12 -12.42 -14.24
N CYS A 365 14.18 -12.64 -15.14
CA CYS A 365 14.48 -12.89 -16.53
C CYS A 365 15.08 -11.64 -17.18
N GLU A 366 16.22 -11.79 -17.86
CA GLU A 366 16.90 -10.68 -18.53
C GLU A 366 16.12 -10.13 -19.75
N ASP A 367 15.24 -10.96 -20.35
CA ASP A 367 14.50 -10.59 -21.57
C ASP A 367 13.20 -9.84 -21.27
N CYS A 368 12.39 -10.31 -20.32
CA CYS A 368 11.06 -9.77 -20.03
C CYS A 368 10.95 -9.09 -18.65
N GLY A 369 11.95 -9.24 -17.78
CA GLY A 369 11.94 -8.70 -16.42
C GLY A 369 11.03 -9.44 -15.43
N ALA A 370 10.39 -10.54 -15.83
CA ALA A 370 9.56 -11.34 -14.92
C ALA A 370 10.42 -12.07 -13.87
N PRO A 371 9.97 -12.16 -12.62
CA PRO A 371 10.67 -12.92 -11.58
C PRO A 371 10.66 -14.42 -11.90
N TYR A 372 11.73 -15.12 -11.50
CA TYR A 372 11.74 -16.58 -11.50
C TYR A 372 11.04 -17.18 -10.28
N PHE A 373 10.36 -18.29 -10.44
CA PHE A 373 9.60 -18.95 -9.37
C PHE A 373 10.09 -20.37 -9.13
N PRO A 374 9.95 -20.89 -7.89
CA PRO A 374 10.39 -22.23 -7.59
C PRO A 374 9.49 -23.28 -8.24
N ASN A 375 10.09 -24.32 -8.82
CA ASN A 375 9.38 -25.55 -9.11
C ASN A 375 9.31 -26.49 -7.90
N MET A 376 8.65 -27.64 -8.07
CA MET A 376 8.53 -28.68 -7.03
C MET A 376 9.87 -29.28 -6.59
N LEU A 377 10.96 -29.10 -7.34
CA LEU A 377 12.33 -29.55 -6.98
C LEU A 377 13.16 -28.46 -6.29
N GLY A 378 12.70 -27.21 -6.31
CA GLY A 378 13.39 -26.05 -5.77
C GLY A 378 14.28 -25.30 -6.77
N GLU A 379 14.14 -25.59 -8.07
CA GLU A 379 14.81 -24.83 -9.13
C GLU A 379 13.98 -23.60 -9.47
N MET A 380 14.64 -22.45 -9.62
CA MET A 380 14.01 -21.19 -10.00
C MET A 380 13.86 -21.11 -11.52
N GLN A 381 12.63 -21.00 -12.02
CA GLN A 381 12.31 -21.04 -13.45
C GLN A 381 11.46 -19.84 -13.88
N HIS A 382 11.59 -19.46 -15.15
CA HIS A 382 10.66 -18.55 -15.79
C HIS A 382 9.27 -19.19 -15.90
N PRO A 383 8.18 -18.51 -15.54
CA PRO A 383 6.84 -19.05 -15.70
C PRO A 383 6.44 -19.07 -17.19
N GLU A 384 6.05 -20.23 -17.71
CA GLU A 384 5.61 -20.38 -19.10
C GLU A 384 4.37 -21.27 -19.17
N LEU A 385 3.26 -20.73 -19.67
CA LEU A 385 2.10 -21.56 -19.95
C LEU A 385 2.42 -22.53 -21.10
N PRO A 386 2.02 -23.81 -21.00
CA PRO A 386 2.11 -24.73 -22.13
C PRO A 386 1.38 -24.18 -23.36
N GLU A 387 1.97 -24.31 -24.55
CA GLU A 387 1.40 -23.80 -25.81
C GLU A 387 -0.02 -24.30 -26.11
N GLU A 388 -0.42 -25.43 -25.51
CA GLU A 388 -1.74 -26.05 -25.64
C GLU A 388 -2.84 -25.29 -24.87
N ILE A 389 -2.45 -24.38 -23.97
CA ILE A 389 -3.34 -23.56 -23.17
C ILE A 389 -3.48 -22.19 -23.84
N ASP A 390 -4.64 -21.95 -24.44
CA ASP A 390 -5.03 -20.64 -24.94
C ASP A 390 -5.87 -19.91 -23.88
N PRO A 391 -5.32 -18.88 -23.21
CA PRO A 391 -6.02 -18.15 -22.15
C PRO A 391 -6.97 -17.06 -22.69
N GLU A 392 -7.07 -16.85 -24.01
CA GLU A 392 -7.96 -15.82 -24.55
C GLU A 392 -9.44 -16.13 -24.22
N PRO A 393 -10.23 -15.14 -23.76
CA PRO A 393 -11.66 -15.32 -23.58
C PRO A 393 -12.28 -15.68 -24.93
N LEU A 394 -13.08 -16.74 -24.98
CA LEU A 394 -13.97 -17.03 -26.12
C LEU A 394 -14.75 -15.76 -26.47
N GLN A 395 -14.42 -15.12 -27.61
CA GLN A 395 -15.21 -14.02 -28.14
C GLN A 395 -16.60 -14.57 -28.48
N LEU A 396 -17.57 -14.32 -27.62
CA LEU A 396 -18.97 -14.57 -27.92
C LEU A 396 -19.45 -13.45 -28.86
N HIS A 397 -19.67 -13.81 -30.13
CA HIS A 397 -20.23 -12.94 -31.17
C HIS A 397 -21.67 -12.50 -30.90
#